data_AF-A0A957RHJ4-F1
#
_entry.id   AF-A0A957RHJ4-F1
#
_cell.length_a   1.000
_cell.length_b   1.000
_cell.length_c   1.000
_cell.angle_alpha   90.00
_cell.angle_beta   90.00
_cell.angle_gamma   90.00
#
_symmetry.space_group_name_H-M   'P 1'
#
loop_
_entity.id
_entity.type
_entity.pdbx_description
1 polymer ?
#
loop_
_entity_poly.entity_id
_entity_poly.type
_entity_poly.pdbx_seq_one_letter_code
_entity_poly.pdbx_strand_id
1 'polypeptide(L)'
;AMMAIFREGAETAVFYLGIAPAIALQDLLLGIGAGVAVLAVAAWLILVAGVKLPLRLFFQVAGILVFYLGFKFVGTGIHALQVAGAVPTTPIPWLPAIPFFGIYPTVESLLPQVIILGAGIGLYVYGHVRQAALTTEVQAA
;
A
#
# COMPACT_ATOMS: atom_id res chain seq x y z
N ALA A 1 -15.40 -5.97 2.16
CA ALA A 1 -15.78 -5.41 0.84
C ALA A 1 -16.36 -4.00 0.97
N MET A 2 -17.47 -3.78 1.70
CA MET A 2 -18.15 -2.47 1.79
C MET A 2 -17.24 -1.32 2.30
N MET A 3 -16.50 -1.54 3.38
CA MET A 3 -15.57 -0.53 3.95
C MET A 3 -14.45 -0.14 2.99
N ALA A 4 -13.94 -1.11 2.20
CA ALA A 4 -12.89 -0.85 1.24
C ALA A 4 -13.40 0.01 0.08
N ILE A 5 -14.60 -0.30 -0.45
CA ILE A 5 -15.24 0.50 -1.50
C ILE A 5 -15.47 1.93 -1.01
N PHE A 6 -15.96 2.09 0.23
CA PHE A 6 -16.17 3.41 0.81
C PHE A 6 -14.87 4.20 1.00
N ARG A 7 -13.79 3.55 1.46
CA ARG A 7 -12.47 4.18 1.62
C ARG A 7 -11.92 4.69 0.29
N GLU A 8 -11.88 3.84 -0.74
CA GLU A 8 -11.37 4.22 -2.06
C GLU A 8 -12.24 5.32 -2.70
N GLY A 9 -13.56 5.23 -2.52
CA GLY A 9 -14.50 6.27 -2.97
C GLY A 9 -14.27 7.60 -2.24
N ALA A 10 -14.02 7.58 -0.94
CA ALA A 10 -13.73 8.77 -0.15
C ALA A 10 -12.41 9.44 -0.56
N GLU A 11 -11.33 8.66 -0.76
CA GLU A 11 -10.04 9.17 -1.26
C GLU A 11 -10.21 9.84 -2.64
N THR A 12 -10.97 9.22 -3.53
CA THR A 12 -11.28 9.77 -4.87
C THR A 12 -12.12 11.05 -4.78
N ALA A 13 -13.12 11.10 -3.90
CA ALA A 13 -13.96 12.28 -3.72
C ALA A 13 -13.15 13.46 -3.14
N VAL A 14 -12.29 13.22 -2.14
CA VAL A 14 -11.41 14.25 -1.58
C VAL A 14 -10.40 14.74 -2.63
N PHE A 15 -9.87 13.85 -3.46
CA PHE A 15 -9.00 14.24 -4.57
C PHE A 15 -9.71 15.16 -5.57
N TYR A 16 -10.94 14.81 -5.98
CA TYR A 16 -11.72 15.66 -6.89
C TYR A 16 -12.07 17.01 -6.25
N LEU A 17 -12.41 17.04 -4.97
CA LEU A 17 -12.65 18.29 -4.24
C LEU A 17 -11.38 19.17 -4.21
N GLY A 18 -10.21 18.58 -4.07
CA GLY A 18 -8.93 19.30 -4.07
C GLY A 18 -8.56 19.87 -5.43
N ILE A 19 -8.85 19.16 -6.53
CA ILE A 19 -8.49 19.61 -7.89
C ILE A 19 -9.56 20.51 -8.53
N ALA A 20 -10.83 20.40 -8.12
CA ALA A 20 -11.94 21.15 -8.69
C ALA A 20 -11.71 22.68 -8.78
N PRO A 21 -11.17 23.38 -7.76
CA PRO A 21 -10.91 24.82 -7.89
C PRO A 21 -9.69 25.16 -8.77
N ALA A 22 -8.85 24.19 -9.12
CA ALA A 22 -7.61 24.39 -9.87
C ALA A 22 -7.78 24.22 -11.39
N ILE A 23 -8.93 23.73 -11.87
CA ILE A 23 -9.20 23.46 -13.29
C ILE A 23 -10.57 23.97 -13.72
N ALA A 24 -10.76 24.20 -15.03
CA ALA A 24 -12.07 24.57 -15.55
C ALA A 24 -13.06 23.41 -15.38
N LEU A 25 -14.33 23.72 -15.05
CA LEU A 25 -15.38 22.73 -14.83
C LEU A 25 -15.56 21.79 -16.04
N GLN A 26 -15.43 22.33 -17.25
CA GLN A 26 -15.50 21.53 -18.49
C GLN A 26 -14.42 20.45 -18.55
N ASP A 27 -13.18 20.77 -18.16
CA ASP A 27 -12.05 19.85 -18.21
C ASP A 27 -12.17 18.79 -17.12
N LEU A 28 -12.69 19.18 -15.94
CA LEU A 28 -13.05 18.25 -14.87
C LEU A 28 -14.10 17.24 -15.33
N LEU A 29 -15.18 17.71 -15.95
CA LEU A 29 -16.27 16.84 -16.42
C LEU A 29 -15.81 15.91 -17.56
N LEU A 30 -15.00 16.42 -18.50
CA LEU A 30 -14.40 15.60 -19.55
C LEU A 30 -13.47 14.53 -18.96
N GLY A 31 -12.65 14.89 -17.98
CA GLY A 31 -11.77 13.95 -17.27
C GLY A 31 -12.56 12.86 -16.54
N ILE A 32 -13.60 13.24 -15.79
CA ILE A 32 -14.49 12.28 -15.11
C ILE A 32 -15.17 11.38 -16.14
N GLY A 33 -15.72 11.95 -17.22
CA GLY A 33 -16.39 11.18 -18.27
C GLY A 33 -15.46 10.17 -18.94
N ALA A 34 -14.24 10.59 -19.28
CA ALA A 34 -13.21 9.72 -19.83
C ALA A 34 -12.82 8.60 -18.84
N GLY A 35 -12.65 8.93 -17.56
CA GLY A 35 -12.38 7.96 -16.51
C GLY A 35 -13.49 6.91 -16.37
N VAL A 36 -14.75 7.34 -16.33
CA VAL A 36 -15.91 6.43 -16.29
C VAL A 36 -15.95 5.52 -17.51
N ALA A 37 -15.68 6.05 -18.72
CA ALA A 37 -15.65 5.25 -19.94
C ALA A 37 -14.56 4.16 -19.88
N VAL A 38 -13.35 4.51 -19.44
CA VAL A 38 -12.24 3.55 -19.26
C VAL A 38 -12.61 2.48 -18.23
N LEU A 39 -13.19 2.87 -17.10
CA LEU A 39 -13.62 1.92 -16.06
C LEU A 39 -14.73 0.99 -16.55
N ALA A 40 -15.68 1.50 -17.35
CA ALA A 40 -16.75 0.68 -17.94
C ALA A 40 -16.18 -0.36 -18.91
N VAL A 41 -15.22 0.03 -19.76
CA VAL A 41 -14.52 -0.91 -20.65
C VAL A 41 -13.75 -1.95 -19.84
N ALA A 42 -13.01 -1.54 -18.82
CA ALA A 42 -12.29 -2.47 -17.95
C ALA A 42 -13.23 -3.46 -17.23
N ALA A 43 -14.35 -2.96 -16.68
CA ALA A 43 -15.36 -3.80 -16.06
C ALA A 43 -15.96 -4.80 -17.05
N TRP A 44 -16.30 -4.35 -18.26
CA TRP A 44 -16.79 -5.23 -19.31
C TRP A 44 -15.77 -6.30 -19.71
N LEU A 45 -14.49 -5.93 -19.87
CA LEU A 45 -13.42 -6.88 -20.15
C LEU A 45 -13.29 -7.92 -19.03
N ILE A 46 -13.36 -7.52 -17.76
CA ILE A 46 -13.32 -8.46 -16.62
C ILE A 46 -14.50 -9.44 -16.68
N LEU A 47 -15.70 -8.95 -17.00
CA LEU A 47 -16.91 -9.77 -17.08
C LEU A 47 -16.89 -10.74 -18.27
N VAL A 48 -16.47 -10.28 -19.45
CA VAL A 48 -16.51 -11.06 -20.70
C VAL A 48 -15.30 -11.98 -20.86
N ALA A 49 -14.10 -11.51 -20.54
CA ALA A 49 -12.89 -12.33 -20.69
C ALA A 49 -12.81 -13.45 -19.65
N GLY A 50 -13.79 -13.56 -18.73
CA GLY A 50 -13.86 -14.62 -17.74
C GLY A 50 -12.53 -14.79 -17.01
N VAL A 51 -11.82 -13.68 -16.79
CA VAL A 51 -10.44 -13.69 -16.29
C VAL A 51 -10.50 -14.38 -14.95
N LYS A 52 -10.13 -15.67 -14.95
CA LYS A 52 -9.92 -16.45 -13.74
C LYS A 52 -8.63 -15.91 -13.13
N LEU A 53 -8.72 -14.71 -12.57
CA LEU A 53 -7.62 -14.08 -11.89
C LEU A 53 -7.24 -15.07 -10.80
N PRO A 54 -6.00 -15.60 -10.78
CA PRO A 54 -5.57 -16.46 -9.71
C PRO A 54 -5.58 -15.63 -8.43
N LEU A 55 -6.71 -15.65 -7.71
CA LEU A 55 -6.99 -14.78 -6.56
C LEU A 55 -5.86 -14.86 -5.54
N ARG A 56 -5.31 -16.05 -5.35
CA ARG A 56 -4.14 -16.28 -4.50
C ARG A 56 -2.93 -15.45 -4.91
N LEU A 57 -2.59 -15.43 -6.21
CA LEU A 57 -1.46 -14.65 -6.72
C LEU A 57 -1.75 -13.15 -6.66
N PHE A 58 -2.97 -12.74 -7.03
CA PHE A 58 -3.39 -11.34 -6.97
C PHE A 58 -3.26 -10.78 -5.55
N PHE A 59 -3.83 -11.47 -4.55
CA PHE A 59 -3.73 -11.03 -3.15
C PHE A 59 -2.30 -11.10 -2.62
N GLN A 60 -1.48 -12.05 -3.08
CA GLN A 60 -0.08 -12.14 -2.67
C GLN A 60 0.72 -10.93 -3.20
N VAL A 61 0.59 -10.61 -4.48
CA VAL A 61 1.26 -9.45 -5.09
C VAL A 61 0.75 -8.16 -4.46
N ALA A 62 -0.58 -8.00 -4.34
CA ALA A 62 -1.18 -6.83 -3.70
C ALA A 62 -0.72 -6.69 -2.24
N GLY A 63 -0.66 -7.78 -1.48
CA GLY A 63 -0.19 -7.79 -0.10
C GLY A 63 1.27 -7.36 0.03
N ILE A 64 2.14 -7.85 -0.85
CA ILE A 64 3.56 -7.43 -0.90
C ILE A 64 3.65 -5.94 -1.24
N LEU A 65 2.88 -5.45 -2.22
CA LEU A 65 2.88 -4.05 -2.61
C LEU A 65 2.37 -3.14 -1.48
N VAL A 66 1.28 -3.51 -0.82
CA VAL A 66 0.72 -2.76 0.32
C VAL A 66 1.71 -2.73 1.48
N PHE A 67 2.35 -3.86 1.79
CA PHE A 67 3.39 -3.93 2.82
C PHE A 67 4.59 -3.04 2.47
N TYR A 68 5.09 -3.12 1.24
CA TYR A 68 6.17 -2.27 0.75
C TYR A 68 5.82 -0.78 0.87
N LEU A 69 4.62 -0.40 0.44
CA LEU A 69 4.19 0.99 0.45
C LEU A 69 4.04 1.51 1.89
N GLY A 70 3.48 0.70 2.80
CA GLY A 70 3.40 1.02 4.22
C GLY A 70 4.79 1.19 4.85
N PHE A 71 5.71 0.27 4.58
CA PHE A 71 7.11 0.36 5.04
C PHE A 71 7.79 1.66 4.57
N LYS A 72 7.62 1.99 3.28
CA LYS A 72 8.15 3.21 2.69
C LYS A 72 7.55 4.46 3.32
N PHE A 73 6.22 4.49 3.46
CA PHE A 73 5.47 5.63 3.99
C PHE A 73 5.84 5.96 5.43
N VAL A 74 6.14 4.95 6.25
CA VAL A 74 6.61 5.18 7.63
C VAL A 74 7.94 5.95 7.62
N GLY A 75 8.93 5.51 6.85
CA GLY A 75 10.22 6.20 6.80
C GLY A 75 10.14 7.58 6.15
N THR A 76 9.41 7.73 5.04
CA THR A 76 9.21 9.03 4.40
C THR A 76 8.37 9.98 5.24
N GLY A 77 7.37 9.45 5.96
CA GLY A 77 6.50 10.24 6.83
C GLY A 77 7.25 10.78 8.03
N ILE A 78 8.06 9.94 8.70
CA ILE A 78 8.90 10.37 9.81
C ILE A 78 9.93 11.39 9.34
N HIS A 79 10.58 11.14 8.19
CA HIS A 79 11.50 12.11 7.61
C HIS A 79 10.81 13.44 7.27
N ALA A 80 9.57 13.42 6.74
CA ALA A 80 8.81 14.65 6.49
C ALA A 80 8.53 15.43 7.78
N LEU A 81 8.23 14.73 8.89
CA LEU A 81 8.08 15.36 10.21
C LEU A 81 9.41 15.91 10.76
N GLN A 82 10.54 15.25 10.48
CA GLN A 82 11.87 15.74 10.82
C GLN A 82 12.20 17.02 10.06
N VAL A 83 11.89 17.07 8.76
CA VAL A 83 12.05 18.29 7.93
C VAL A 83 11.12 19.41 8.41
N ALA A 84 9.92 19.08 8.90
CA ALA A 84 8.99 20.04 9.50
C ALA A 84 9.37 20.48 10.92
N GLY A 85 10.46 19.94 11.50
CA GLY A 85 10.91 20.24 12.86
C GLY A 85 10.04 19.68 13.98
N ALA A 86 9.08 18.79 13.66
CA ALA A 86 8.15 18.20 14.62
C ALA A 86 8.74 17.01 15.37
N VAL A 87 9.77 16.34 14.81
CA VAL A 87 10.40 15.14 15.37
C VAL A 87 11.90 15.35 15.48
N PRO A 88 12.55 14.97 16.60
CA PRO A 88 14.00 15.06 16.74
C PRO A 88 14.73 14.17 15.74
N THR A 89 15.97 14.54 15.43
CA THR A 89 16.81 13.83 14.46
C THR A 89 18.07 13.30 15.13
N THR A 90 18.19 11.98 15.24
CA THR A 90 19.43 11.32 15.67
C THR A 90 20.09 10.67 14.45
N PRO A 91 21.08 11.34 13.81
CA PRO A 91 21.66 10.85 12.57
C PRO A 91 22.54 9.61 12.78
N ILE A 92 22.54 8.71 11.79
CA ILE A 92 23.38 7.51 11.73
C ILE A 92 24.46 7.75 10.66
N PRO A 93 25.72 8.06 11.03
CA PRO A 93 26.73 8.55 10.10
C PRO A 93 27.11 7.59 8.97
N TRP A 94 26.94 6.29 9.18
CA TRP A 94 27.37 5.24 8.25
C TRP A 94 26.25 4.72 7.35
N LEU A 95 25.01 5.15 7.53
CA LEU A 95 23.87 4.67 6.75
C LEU A 95 23.60 5.62 5.56
N PRO A 96 23.58 5.16 4.31
CA PRO A 96 23.19 5.99 3.17
C PRO A 96 21.67 6.18 3.12
N ALA A 97 21.22 7.35 2.66
CA ALA A 97 19.80 7.57 2.36
C ALA A 97 19.40 6.79 1.09
N ILE A 98 18.30 6.03 1.16
CA ILE A 98 17.75 5.29 0.02
C ILE A 98 16.25 5.66 -0.11
N PRO A 99 15.93 6.77 -0.81
CA PRO A 99 14.55 7.29 -0.90
C PRO A 99 13.58 6.32 -1.57
N PHE A 100 14.09 5.43 -2.44
CA PHE A 100 13.27 4.41 -3.09
C PHE A 100 12.55 3.50 -2.07
N PHE A 101 13.25 3.10 -1.00
CA PHE A 101 12.71 2.31 0.11
C PHE A 101 12.21 3.18 1.27
N GLY A 102 12.35 4.49 1.19
CA GLY A 102 12.04 5.40 2.30
C GLY A 102 13.01 5.27 3.47
N ILE A 103 14.25 4.82 3.23
CA ILE A 103 15.28 4.68 4.27
C ILE A 103 16.03 6.01 4.36
N TYR A 104 16.04 6.59 5.56
CA TYR A 104 16.76 7.82 5.86
C TYR A 104 17.76 7.56 6.99
N PRO A 105 18.88 8.33 7.04
CA PRO A 105 19.97 8.09 7.99
C PRO A 105 19.64 8.60 9.39
N THR A 106 18.48 8.24 9.94
CA THR A 106 18.02 8.65 11.28
C THR A 106 17.46 7.46 12.06
N VAL A 107 17.74 7.42 13.37
CA VAL A 107 17.25 6.33 14.25
C VAL A 107 15.73 6.31 14.30
N GLU A 108 15.11 7.49 14.35
CA GLU A 108 13.66 7.64 14.49
C GLU A 108 12.90 7.11 13.25
N SER A 109 13.48 7.21 12.04
CA SER A 109 12.85 6.66 10.82
C SER A 109 13.13 5.17 10.66
N LEU A 110 14.32 4.71 11.04
CA LEU A 110 14.75 3.33 10.86
C LEU A 110 14.16 2.37 11.90
N LEU A 111 14.02 2.80 13.16
CA LEU A 111 13.53 1.94 14.24
C LEU A 111 12.12 1.40 13.96
N PRO A 112 11.12 2.23 13.58
CA PRO A 112 9.78 1.73 13.23
C PRO A 112 9.80 0.82 12.00
N GLN A 113 10.65 1.11 11.01
CA GLN A 113 10.82 0.28 9.83
C GLN A 113 11.35 -1.11 10.18
N VAL A 114 12.34 -1.22 11.08
CA VAL A 114 12.87 -2.50 11.56
C VAL A 114 11.82 -3.29 12.32
N ILE A 115 11.00 -2.63 13.16
CA ILE A 115 9.91 -3.28 13.90
C ILE A 115 8.88 -3.86 12.93
N ILE A 116 8.43 -3.07 11.95
CA ILE A 116 7.43 -3.51 10.95
C ILE A 116 7.99 -4.66 10.11
N LEU A 117 9.25 -4.56 9.68
CA LEU A 117 9.90 -5.62 8.92
C LEU A 117 10.03 -6.91 9.74
N GLY A 118 10.48 -6.80 10.98
CA GLY A 118 10.59 -7.93 11.91
C GLY A 118 9.24 -8.58 12.21
N ALA A 119 8.20 -7.79 12.46
CA ALA A 119 6.84 -8.29 12.66
C ALA A 119 6.29 -8.97 11.40
N GLY A 120 6.53 -8.40 10.22
CA GLY A 120 6.13 -8.98 8.93
C GLY A 120 6.80 -10.34 8.68
N ILE A 121 8.11 -10.44 8.89
CA ILE A 121 8.86 -11.69 8.77
C ILE A 121 8.39 -12.72 9.80
N GLY A 122 8.24 -12.31 11.06
CA GLY A 122 7.79 -13.19 12.14
C GLY A 122 6.41 -13.79 11.88
N LEU A 123 5.46 -12.96 11.42
CA LEU A 123 4.12 -13.40 11.06
C LEU A 123 4.14 -14.34 9.85
N TYR A 124 4.96 -14.03 8.84
CA TYR A 124 5.12 -14.89 7.66
C TYR A 124 5.66 -16.27 8.05
N VAL A 125 6.72 -16.32 8.85
CA VAL A 125 7.32 -17.58 9.34
C VAL A 125 6.34 -18.37 10.21
N TYR A 126 5.69 -17.72 11.17
CA TYR A 126 4.69 -18.35 12.03
C TYR A 126 3.53 -18.95 11.22
N GLY A 127 3.04 -18.22 10.22
CA GLY A 127 2.00 -18.68 9.30
C GLY A 127 2.43 -19.93 8.52
N HIS A 128 3.68 -19.99 8.04
CA HIS A 128 4.20 -21.14 7.30
C HIS A 128 4.37 -22.38 8.20
N VAL A 129 4.92 -22.22 9.40
CA VAL A 129 5.13 -23.33 10.35
C VAL A 129 3.78 -23.91 10.80
N ARG A 130 2.79 -23.06 11.08
CA ARG A 130 1.46 -23.50 11.52
C ARG A 130 0.69 -24.23 10.41
N GLN A 131 0.81 -23.78 9.15
CA GLN A 131 0.21 -24.47 8.01
C GLN A 131 0.83 -25.86 7.80
N ALA A 132 2.15 -26.00 7.97
CA ALA A 132 2.81 -27.30 7.91
C ALA A 132 2.30 -28.27 8.99
N ALA A 133 2.16 -27.81 10.23
CA ALA A 133 1.67 -28.64 11.34
C ALA A 133 0.21 -29.13 11.14
N LEU A 134 -0.69 -28.26 10.68
CA LEU A 134 -2.09 -28.61 10.43
C LEU A 134 -2.26 -29.62 9.29
N THR A 135 -1.38 -29.59 8.29
CA THR A 135 -1.42 -30.55 7.18
C THR A 135 -1.00 -31.95 7.65
N THR A 136 -0.04 -32.02 8.57
CA THR A 136 0.41 -33.28 9.19
C THR A 136 -0.65 -33.89 10.11
N GLU A 137 -1.34 -33.08 10.92
CA GLU A 137 -2.43 -33.58 11.80
C GLU A 137 -3.61 -34.15 11.00
N VAL A 138 -3.99 -33.52 9.88
CA VAL A 138 -5.08 -34.01 9.01
C VAL A 138 -4.69 -35.29 8.25
N GLN A 139 -3.40 -35.51 7.97
CA GLN A 139 -2.92 -36.75 7.34
C GLN A 139 -2.71 -37.90 8.34
N ALA A 140 -2.57 -37.58 9.63
CA ALA A 140 -2.40 -38.55 10.71
C ALA A 140 -3.72 -39.00 11.36
N ALA A 141 -4.83 -38.33 11.04
CA ALA A 141 -6.19 -38.65 11.48
C ALA A 141 -6.95 -39.45 10.41
#